data_AF-A0AA43QXG2-F1
#
_entry.id   AF-A0AA43QXG2-F1
#
_cell.length_a   1.000
_cell.length_b   1.000
_cell.length_c   1.000
_cell.angle_alpha   90.00
_cell.angle_beta   90.00
_cell.angle_gamma   90.00
#
_symmetry.space_group_name_H-M   'P 1'
#
loop_
_entity.id
_entity.type
_entity.pdbx_description
1 polymer ?
#
loop_
_entity_poly.entity_id
_entity_poly.type
_entity_poly.pdbx_seq_one_letter_code
_entity_poly.pdbx_strand_id
1 'polypeptide(L)'
;MYSILITNTNTMKNVHLIPTDKPSKLYYWEGKLRLGNLTTAPKNLGISNQHIYITSDEEIKEGDWYLNIEEKNGIKNPFYGKLYKANESIYKVSLDYLVDNLKKIILTTDQDLIDDGVQAIDDEFLEWFVKNPSCEEFEVKKEYITPLGDIVETCYDNERLNYKIIIPKEIGFKVENGKRTETFYQEPKQETLEEAAEKFAKKFGSEIDSTRYYAFINGAKWQQERMYSVEEVENILIEYVKTNPTKPYRVVSWFQQIKKK
;
A
#
# COMPACT_ATOMS: atom_id res chain seq x y z
N MET A 1 14.20 18.26 -23.86
CA MET A 1 13.12 17.25 -24.05
C MET A 1 13.08 16.42 -22.78
N TYR A 2 11.90 16.13 -22.21
CA TYR A 2 11.83 15.32 -20.98
C TYR A 2 11.75 13.84 -21.37
N SER A 3 12.73 13.06 -20.95
CA SER A 3 12.72 11.60 -21.06
C SER A 3 12.46 11.01 -19.68
N ILE A 4 11.58 10.01 -19.62
CA ILE A 4 11.34 9.24 -18.40
C ILE A 4 12.23 8.02 -18.52
N LEU A 5 13.23 7.92 -17.62
CA LEU A 5 14.01 6.71 -17.46
C LEU A 5 13.43 5.93 -16.28
N ILE A 6 12.97 4.72 -16.60
CA ILE A 6 12.47 3.76 -15.63
C ILE A 6 13.66 2.86 -15.32
N THR A 7 14.23 3.03 -14.13
CA THR A 7 15.30 2.15 -13.64
C THR A 7 14.70 1.16 -12.66
N ASN A 8 14.92 -0.12 -12.92
CA ASN A 8 14.48 -1.23 -12.08
C ASN A 8 15.45 -1.32 -10.89
N THR A 9 15.00 -1.01 -9.67
CA THR A 9 15.95 -0.79 -8.56
C THR A 9 15.92 -1.87 -7.50
N ASN A 10 14.82 -2.57 -7.24
CA ASN A 10 14.80 -3.72 -6.33
C ASN A 10 13.57 -4.62 -6.53
N THR A 11 13.73 -5.92 -6.31
CA THR A 11 12.62 -6.86 -6.09
C THR A 11 12.28 -6.92 -4.60
N MET A 12 10.98 -6.95 -4.25
CA MET A 12 10.56 -7.12 -2.85
C MET A 12 10.99 -8.48 -2.29
N LYS A 13 12.09 -8.51 -1.53
CA LYS A 13 12.67 -9.75 -0.94
C LYS A 13 11.86 -10.32 0.24
N ASN A 14 10.89 -9.56 0.74
CA ASN A 14 10.14 -9.88 1.96
C ASN A 14 8.77 -10.52 1.67
N VAL A 15 8.46 -10.81 0.41
CA VAL A 15 7.21 -11.45 0.01
C VAL A 15 7.49 -12.87 -0.46
N HIS A 16 6.87 -13.84 0.20
CA HIS A 16 7.11 -15.26 -0.04
C HIS A 16 5.82 -15.97 -0.42
N LEU A 17 5.80 -16.60 -1.61
CA LEU A 17 4.74 -17.50 -2.05
C LEU A 17 5.15 -18.94 -1.76
N ILE A 18 4.42 -19.61 -0.86
CA ILE A 18 4.69 -20.99 -0.47
C ILE A 18 3.52 -21.88 -0.91
N PRO A 19 3.78 -22.97 -1.66
CA PRO A 19 2.77 -23.93 -2.04
C PRO A 19 2.11 -24.58 -0.82
N THR A 20 0.80 -24.84 -0.93
CA THR A 20 0.00 -25.44 0.14
C THR A 20 -1.03 -26.41 -0.43
N ASP A 21 -1.38 -27.42 0.37
CA ASP A 21 -2.53 -28.30 0.09
C ASP A 21 -3.83 -27.76 0.73
N LYS A 22 -3.73 -26.74 1.59
CA LYS A 22 -4.87 -26.11 2.26
C LYS A 22 -5.68 -25.22 1.29
N PRO A 23 -6.93 -24.88 1.65
CA PRO A 23 -7.67 -23.83 0.96
C PRO A 23 -6.87 -22.52 0.90
N SER A 24 -6.88 -21.86 -0.25
CA SER A 24 -6.24 -20.55 -0.41
C SER A 24 -7.00 -19.65 -1.37
N LYS A 25 -6.82 -18.34 -1.18
CA LYS A 25 -7.23 -17.29 -2.12
C LYS A 25 -6.30 -17.16 -3.33
N LEU A 26 -5.08 -17.70 -3.27
CA LEU A 26 -4.09 -17.61 -4.34
C LEU A 26 -3.74 -19.01 -4.86
N TYR A 27 -3.56 -19.12 -6.18
CA TYR A 27 -3.12 -20.35 -6.81
C TYR A 27 -2.34 -20.08 -8.10
N TYR A 28 -1.40 -20.96 -8.42
CA TYR A 28 -0.80 -21.04 -9.74
C TYR A 28 -1.64 -21.93 -10.65
N TRP A 29 -1.87 -21.47 -11.88
CA TRP A 29 -2.43 -22.27 -12.96
C TRP A 29 -1.83 -21.81 -14.29
N GLU A 30 -1.29 -22.76 -15.07
CA GLU A 30 -0.57 -22.48 -16.32
C GLU A 30 0.56 -21.45 -16.18
N GLY A 31 1.34 -21.55 -15.08
CA GLY A 31 2.47 -20.65 -14.81
C GLY A 31 2.07 -19.23 -14.42
N LYS A 32 0.78 -18.94 -14.24
CA LYS A 32 0.28 -17.63 -13.80
C LYS A 32 -0.32 -17.72 -12.42
N LEU A 33 0.05 -16.78 -11.55
CA LEU A 33 -0.60 -16.59 -10.26
C LEU A 33 -1.98 -15.97 -10.50
N ARG A 34 -2.99 -16.46 -9.78
CA ARG A 34 -4.38 -16.02 -9.89
C ARG A 34 -5.02 -15.89 -8.51
N LEU A 35 -5.99 -14.98 -8.42
CA LEU A 35 -6.86 -14.84 -7.25
C LEU A 35 -8.12 -15.71 -7.45
N GLY A 36 -8.52 -16.42 -6.41
CA GLY A 36 -9.75 -17.21 -6.37
C GLY A 36 -9.76 -18.16 -5.17
N ASN A 37 -10.95 -18.49 -4.69
CA ASN A 37 -11.11 -19.37 -3.53
C ASN A 37 -11.12 -20.84 -3.96
N LEU A 38 -9.97 -21.50 -3.92
CA LEU A 38 -9.87 -22.94 -4.14
C LEU A 38 -9.76 -23.66 -2.82
N THR A 39 -10.73 -24.52 -2.52
CA THR A 39 -10.72 -25.37 -1.33
C THR A 39 -9.63 -26.44 -1.42
N THR A 40 -9.39 -26.98 -2.62
CA THR A 40 -8.31 -27.93 -2.89
C THR A 40 -7.81 -27.76 -4.32
N ALA A 41 -6.50 -27.89 -4.52
CA ALA A 41 -5.89 -27.86 -5.84
C ALA A 41 -5.97 -29.27 -6.46
N PRO A 42 -6.74 -29.49 -7.55
CA PRO A 42 -6.83 -30.81 -8.17
C PRO A 42 -5.46 -31.21 -8.76
N LYS A 43 -4.87 -32.28 -8.20
CA LYS A 43 -3.49 -32.74 -8.50
C LYS A 43 -3.20 -32.96 -9.99
N ASN A 44 -4.22 -33.25 -10.79
CA ASN A 44 -4.07 -33.60 -12.21
C ASN A 44 -4.15 -32.41 -13.18
N LEU A 45 -4.43 -31.20 -12.70
CA LEU A 45 -4.64 -30.01 -13.55
C LEU A 45 -3.48 -29.01 -13.50
N GLY A 46 -2.36 -29.35 -12.85
CA GLY A 46 -1.23 -28.44 -12.70
C GLY A 46 -1.57 -27.17 -11.90
N ILE A 47 -2.59 -27.26 -11.04
CA ILE A 47 -3.02 -26.20 -10.14
C ILE A 47 -2.30 -26.40 -8.82
N SER A 48 -1.77 -25.33 -8.23
CA SER A 48 -1.12 -25.36 -6.92
C SER A 48 -1.54 -24.15 -6.10
N ASN A 49 -2.28 -24.37 -5.02
CA ASN A 49 -2.63 -23.33 -4.06
C ASN A 49 -1.37 -22.75 -3.42
N GLN A 50 -1.38 -21.46 -3.12
CA GLN A 50 -0.26 -20.74 -2.52
C GLN A 50 -0.74 -19.95 -1.32
N HIS A 51 -0.01 -19.95 -0.21
CA HIS A 51 -0.13 -18.88 0.77
C HIS A 51 0.95 -17.84 0.52
N ILE A 52 0.62 -16.58 0.79
CA ILE A 52 1.56 -15.47 0.75
C ILE A 52 1.93 -15.09 2.18
N TYR A 53 3.21 -14.83 2.41
CA TYR A 53 3.75 -14.36 3.68
C TYR A 53 4.56 -13.10 3.43
N ILE A 54 4.23 -12.03 4.14
CA ILE A 54 5.07 -10.84 4.20
C ILE A 54 5.87 -10.93 5.49
N THR A 55 7.18 -10.78 5.35
CA THR A 55 8.12 -10.99 6.44
C THR A 55 8.88 -9.74 6.82
N SER A 56 9.45 -9.73 8.03
CA SER A 56 10.32 -8.69 8.56
C SER A 56 11.65 -9.27 9.04
N ASP A 57 12.68 -8.42 9.03
CA ASP A 57 14.00 -8.68 9.62
C ASP A 57 14.05 -8.35 11.13
N GLU A 58 12.90 -8.00 11.73
CA GLU A 58 12.78 -7.83 13.17
C GLU A 58 13.14 -9.11 13.94
N GLU A 59 13.67 -8.92 15.15
CA GLU A 59 13.97 -10.01 16.08
C GLU A 59 12.73 -10.86 16.36
N ILE A 60 12.88 -12.18 16.20
CA ILE A 60 11.82 -13.17 16.45
C ILE A 60 11.72 -13.41 17.96
N LYS A 61 10.59 -13.06 18.56
CA LYS A 61 10.32 -13.25 19.99
C LYS A 61 9.48 -14.50 20.21
N GLU A 62 9.47 -15.00 21.43
CA GLU A 62 8.57 -16.10 21.80
C GLU A 62 7.12 -15.77 21.45
N GLY A 63 6.42 -16.74 20.87
CA GLY A 63 5.06 -16.59 20.35
C GLY A 63 4.98 -16.10 18.89
N ASP A 64 6.04 -15.50 18.34
CA ASP A 64 6.05 -15.05 16.95
C ASP A 64 6.07 -16.24 15.97
N TRP A 65 5.37 -16.09 14.85
CA TRP A 65 5.50 -17.00 13.72
C TRP A 65 6.68 -16.60 12.84
N TYR A 66 7.44 -17.59 12.37
CA TYR A 66 8.55 -17.36 11.47
C TYR A 66 8.60 -18.38 10.33
N LEU A 67 9.19 -17.93 9.22
CA LEU A 67 9.38 -18.68 7.99
C LEU A 67 10.87 -18.98 7.80
N ASN A 68 11.20 -20.23 7.47
CA ASN A 68 12.54 -20.58 7.02
C ASN A 68 12.65 -20.33 5.50
N ILE A 69 13.56 -19.44 5.12
CA ILE A 69 13.83 -19.08 3.71
C ILE A 69 15.25 -19.42 3.28
N GLU A 70 15.92 -20.32 3.99
CA GLU A 70 17.32 -20.66 3.71
C GLU A 70 17.47 -21.28 2.31
N GLU A 71 18.30 -20.60 1.53
CA GLU A 71 18.68 -21.00 0.19
C GLU A 71 20.19 -20.78 0.02
N LYS A 72 20.90 -21.80 -0.47
CA LYS A 72 22.34 -21.73 -0.71
C LYS A 72 22.61 -22.02 -2.17
N ASN A 73 23.17 -21.05 -2.88
CA ASN A 73 23.50 -21.15 -4.32
C ASN A 73 22.32 -21.60 -5.20
N GLY A 74 21.12 -21.09 -4.97
CA GLY A 74 19.93 -21.49 -5.74
C GLY A 74 19.23 -22.76 -5.22
N ILE A 75 19.80 -23.42 -4.20
CA ILE A 75 19.29 -24.67 -3.65
C ILE A 75 18.59 -24.38 -2.34
N LYS A 76 17.27 -24.57 -2.33
CA LYS A 76 16.42 -24.48 -1.14
C LYS A 76 16.76 -25.61 -0.18
N ASN A 77 16.94 -25.29 1.10
CA ASN A 77 17.16 -26.34 2.10
C ASN A 77 15.89 -27.22 2.26
N PRO A 78 15.98 -28.37 2.95
CA PRO A 78 14.81 -29.23 3.21
C PRO A 78 13.69 -28.58 4.05
N PHE A 79 14.01 -27.50 4.76
CA PHE A 79 13.10 -26.77 5.64
C PHE A 79 12.54 -25.50 4.99
N TYR A 80 12.82 -25.26 3.71
CA TYR A 80 12.40 -24.03 3.04
C TYR A 80 10.88 -23.98 2.99
N GLY A 81 10.31 -22.83 3.33
CA GLY A 81 8.88 -22.65 3.36
C GLY A 81 8.20 -23.29 4.57
N LYS A 82 8.96 -23.88 5.51
CA LYS A 82 8.40 -24.41 6.76
C LYS A 82 8.14 -23.26 7.74
N LEU A 83 6.98 -23.38 8.38
CA LEU A 83 6.46 -22.45 9.38
C LEU A 83 6.67 -23.04 10.76
N TYR A 84 7.05 -22.17 11.70
CA TYR A 84 7.25 -22.55 13.09
C TYR A 84 6.77 -21.41 13.98
N LYS A 85 6.28 -21.77 15.16
CA LYS A 85 5.96 -20.82 16.22
C LYS A 85 7.11 -20.77 17.21
N ALA A 86 7.57 -19.57 17.52
CA ALA A 86 8.68 -19.35 18.40
C ALA A 86 8.39 -19.75 19.84
N ASN A 87 9.36 -20.43 20.45
CA ASN A 87 9.38 -20.76 21.88
C ASN A 87 10.79 -20.50 22.44
N GLU A 88 10.95 -20.61 23.76
CA GLU A 88 12.24 -20.41 24.45
C GLU A 88 13.42 -21.21 23.86
N SER A 89 13.16 -22.28 23.08
CA SER A 89 14.18 -23.17 22.52
C SER A 89 14.63 -22.81 21.10
N ILE A 90 14.05 -21.80 20.45
CA ILE A 90 14.48 -21.33 19.11
C ILE A 90 16.01 -21.16 19.05
N TYR A 91 16.55 -20.49 20.08
CA TYR A 91 17.96 -20.13 20.15
C TYR A 91 18.88 -21.30 20.54
N LYS A 92 18.31 -22.46 20.90
CA LYS A 92 19.05 -23.66 21.32
C LYS A 92 19.17 -24.72 20.24
N VAL A 93 18.22 -24.78 19.30
CA VAL A 93 18.18 -25.80 18.22
C VAL A 93 18.90 -25.30 16.95
N SER A 94 19.06 -23.99 16.79
CA SER A 94 19.56 -23.36 15.56
C SER A 94 21.08 -23.07 15.56
N LEU A 95 21.92 -23.96 16.09
CA LEU A 95 23.38 -23.77 16.01
C LEU A 95 23.94 -24.12 14.61
N ASP A 96 23.26 -24.99 13.86
CA ASP A 96 23.65 -25.38 12.49
C ASP A 96 22.91 -24.61 11.39
N TYR A 97 21.85 -23.89 11.75
CA TYR A 97 21.01 -23.08 10.85
C TYR A 97 21.18 -21.61 11.21
N LEU A 98 21.69 -20.80 10.29
CA LEU A 98 21.90 -19.37 10.53
C LEU A 98 20.54 -18.71 10.80
N VAL A 99 20.39 -18.11 11.99
CA VAL A 99 19.21 -17.32 12.40
C VAL A 99 18.85 -16.26 11.35
N ASP A 100 19.84 -15.79 10.58
CA ASP A 100 19.68 -14.82 9.48
C ASP A 100 18.68 -15.25 8.39
N ASN A 101 18.48 -16.56 8.20
CA ASN A 101 17.57 -17.14 7.22
C ASN A 101 16.16 -17.38 7.77
N LEU A 102 15.91 -17.08 9.03
CA LEU A 102 14.59 -17.11 9.65
C LEU A 102 14.01 -15.70 9.56
N LYS A 103 12.80 -15.59 9.02
CA LYS A 103 12.12 -14.29 8.90
C LYS A 103 10.82 -14.29 9.68
N LYS A 104 10.61 -13.25 10.48
CA LYS A 104 9.36 -13.05 11.22
C LYS A 104 8.22 -12.83 10.23
N ILE A 105 7.10 -13.51 10.42
CA ILE A 105 5.89 -13.32 9.61
C ILE A 105 5.08 -12.20 10.25
N ILE A 106 4.74 -11.18 9.46
CA ILE A 106 3.94 -10.04 9.92
C ILE A 106 2.54 -10.02 9.28
N LEU A 107 2.40 -10.49 8.04
CA LEU A 107 1.12 -10.57 7.34
C LEU A 107 1.02 -11.88 6.56
N THR A 108 -0.18 -12.46 6.47
CA THR A 108 -0.40 -13.69 5.71
C THR A 108 -1.82 -13.84 5.15
N THR A 109 -1.99 -14.83 4.27
CA THR A 109 -3.29 -15.39 3.86
C THR A 109 -3.53 -16.81 4.41
N ASP A 110 -2.63 -17.37 5.21
CA ASP A 110 -2.87 -18.65 5.90
C ASP A 110 -3.84 -18.44 7.05
N GLN A 111 -5.03 -19.05 6.95
CA GLN A 111 -6.10 -18.90 7.93
C GLN A 111 -5.70 -19.41 9.32
N ASP A 112 -4.88 -20.46 9.40
CA ASP A 112 -4.48 -21.02 10.69
C ASP A 112 -3.58 -20.05 11.47
N LEU A 113 -2.72 -19.31 10.77
CA LEU A 113 -1.86 -18.28 11.37
C LEU A 113 -2.67 -17.02 11.72
N ILE A 114 -3.67 -16.68 10.91
CA ILE A 114 -4.58 -15.56 11.19
C ILE A 114 -5.40 -15.85 12.45
N ASP A 115 -5.91 -17.07 12.58
CA ASP A 115 -6.67 -17.51 13.76
C ASP A 115 -5.80 -17.53 15.03
N ASP A 116 -4.49 -17.70 14.87
CA ASP A 116 -3.48 -17.64 15.94
C ASP A 116 -2.88 -16.23 16.15
N GLY A 117 -3.48 -15.20 15.54
CA GLY A 117 -3.20 -13.78 15.83
C GLY A 117 -2.26 -13.06 14.85
N VAL A 118 -1.82 -13.71 13.76
CA VAL A 118 -1.07 -13.03 12.69
C VAL A 118 -2.03 -12.14 11.87
N GLN A 119 -1.58 -10.96 11.47
CA GLN A 119 -2.43 -10.04 10.72
C GLN A 119 -2.72 -10.57 9.30
N ALA A 120 -3.97 -10.46 8.87
CA ALA A 120 -4.41 -10.85 7.53
C ALA A 120 -4.00 -9.81 6.47
N ILE A 121 -3.68 -10.28 5.27
CA ILE A 121 -3.51 -9.44 4.07
C ILE A 121 -4.88 -9.09 3.49
N ASP A 122 -5.09 -7.82 3.14
CA ASP A 122 -6.33 -7.37 2.53
C ASP A 122 -6.48 -7.80 1.06
N ASP A 123 -7.73 -7.89 0.60
CA ASP A 123 -8.03 -8.36 -0.76
C ASP A 123 -7.60 -7.35 -1.85
N GLU A 124 -7.54 -6.04 -1.53
CA GLU A 124 -7.08 -5.00 -2.48
C GLU A 124 -5.61 -5.20 -2.85
N PHE A 125 -4.76 -5.51 -1.88
CA PHE A 125 -3.36 -5.85 -2.07
C PHE A 125 -3.22 -7.13 -2.89
N LEU A 126 -4.02 -8.18 -2.60
CA LEU A 126 -3.95 -9.43 -3.36
C LEU A 126 -4.32 -9.24 -4.83
N GLU A 127 -5.37 -8.46 -5.11
CA GLU A 127 -5.76 -8.11 -6.48
C GLU A 127 -4.67 -7.33 -7.21
N TRP A 128 -4.02 -6.40 -6.50
CA TRP A 128 -2.90 -5.64 -7.05
C TRP A 128 -1.68 -6.53 -7.30
N PHE A 129 -1.33 -7.39 -6.35
CA PHE A 129 -0.17 -8.28 -6.40
C PHE A 129 -0.26 -9.28 -7.56
N VAL A 130 -1.45 -9.86 -7.78
CA VAL A 130 -1.69 -10.76 -8.93
C VAL A 130 -1.51 -10.05 -10.28
N LYS A 131 -1.82 -8.75 -10.36
CA LYS A 131 -1.60 -7.93 -11.56
C LYS A 131 -0.14 -7.46 -11.70
N ASN A 132 0.63 -7.46 -10.61
CA ASN A 132 2.01 -6.97 -10.54
C ASN A 132 2.94 -7.97 -9.82
N PRO A 133 3.03 -9.23 -10.28
CA PRO A 133 3.65 -10.32 -9.53
C PRO A 133 5.17 -10.19 -9.35
N SER A 134 5.83 -9.39 -10.19
CA SER A 134 7.26 -9.13 -10.06
C SER A 134 7.60 -8.17 -8.92
N CYS A 135 6.62 -7.43 -8.40
CA CYS A 135 6.80 -6.42 -7.35
C CYS A 135 8.05 -5.54 -7.59
N GLU A 136 8.30 -5.22 -8.86
CA GLU A 136 9.42 -4.41 -9.28
C GLU A 136 9.16 -2.98 -8.81
N GLU A 137 10.05 -2.49 -7.95
CA GLU A 137 10.11 -1.09 -7.61
C GLU A 137 10.75 -0.34 -8.79
N PHE A 138 10.00 0.62 -9.33
CA PHE A 138 10.48 1.48 -10.40
C PHE A 138 10.85 2.83 -9.81
N GLU A 139 12.14 3.15 -9.83
CA GLU A 139 12.57 4.51 -9.57
C GLU A 139 12.30 5.34 -10.83
N VAL A 140 11.39 6.33 -10.70
CA VAL A 140 11.10 7.26 -11.80
C VAL A 140 12.06 8.43 -11.71
N LYS A 141 13.17 8.36 -12.45
CA LYS A 141 14.10 9.48 -12.57
C LYS A 141 13.64 10.43 -13.68
N LYS A 142 13.55 11.72 -13.36
CA LYS A 142 13.32 12.76 -14.36
C LYS A 142 14.65 13.25 -14.89
N GLU A 143 14.90 12.95 -16.15
CA GLU A 143 16.06 13.45 -16.87
C GLU A 143 15.66 14.58 -17.81
N TYR A 144 16.43 15.67 -17.76
CA TYR A 144 16.34 16.73 -18.73
C TYR A 144 17.47 16.56 -19.73
N ILE A 145 17.11 16.41 -21.01
CA ILE A 145 18.07 16.47 -22.10
C ILE A 145 18.20 17.94 -22.51
N THR A 146 19.39 18.51 -22.32
CA THR A 146 19.71 19.89 -22.72
C THR A 146 19.63 20.01 -24.25
N PRO A 147 19.48 21.24 -24.80
CA PRO A 147 19.57 21.45 -26.25
C PRO A 147 20.89 20.99 -26.89
N LEU A 148 21.94 20.78 -26.07
CA LEU A 148 23.26 20.29 -26.46
C LEU A 148 23.38 18.75 -26.40
N GLY A 149 22.36 18.05 -25.89
CA GLY A 149 22.33 16.58 -25.78
C GLY A 149 22.80 16.04 -24.42
N ASP A 150 23.16 16.90 -23.48
CA ASP A 150 23.59 16.47 -22.14
C ASP A 150 22.39 16.03 -21.31
N ILE A 151 22.57 14.94 -20.56
CA ILE A 151 21.60 14.45 -19.58
C ILE A 151 21.91 15.10 -18.23
N VAL A 152 20.94 15.79 -17.66
CA VAL A 152 21.02 16.37 -16.30
C VAL A 152 19.86 15.85 -15.46
N GLU A 153 20.17 15.26 -14.29
CA GLU A 153 19.17 14.91 -13.28
C GLU A 153 18.50 16.20 -12.79
N THR A 154 17.18 16.31 -12.95
CA THR A 154 16.46 17.48 -12.45
C THR A 154 15.97 17.25 -11.04
N CYS A 155 16.49 18.00 -10.07
CA CYS A 155 15.99 18.06 -8.69
C CYS A 155 14.69 18.88 -8.53
N TYR A 156 13.96 19.18 -9.61
CA TYR A 156 12.75 19.99 -9.54
C TYR A 156 11.51 19.14 -9.23
N ASP A 157 11.03 19.30 -7.99
CA ASP A 157 9.69 18.95 -7.51
C ASP A 157 8.62 19.64 -8.35
N ASN A 158 8.34 19.11 -9.52
CA ASN A 158 7.20 19.54 -10.31
C ASN A 158 5.95 18.88 -9.73
N GLU A 159 5.16 19.64 -8.97
CA GLU A 159 3.83 19.36 -8.38
C GLU A 159 2.75 18.92 -9.40
N ARG A 160 3.12 18.51 -10.61
CA ARG A 160 2.22 18.24 -11.75
C ARG A 160 2.25 16.79 -12.26
N LEU A 161 2.94 15.89 -11.58
CA LEU A 161 2.81 14.46 -11.84
C LEU A 161 1.90 13.83 -10.78
N ASN A 162 0.65 13.58 -11.14
CA ASN A 162 -0.26 12.76 -10.34
C ASN A 162 0.13 11.29 -10.50
N TYR A 163 1.07 10.80 -9.70
CA TYR A 163 1.25 9.37 -9.45
C TYR A 163 0.47 8.96 -8.19
N LYS A 164 -0.27 7.85 -8.27
CA LYS A 164 -0.85 7.18 -7.09
C LYS A 164 0.21 6.17 -6.61
N ILE A 165 1.08 6.60 -5.70
CA ILE A 165 1.93 5.68 -4.95
C ILE A 165 1.02 4.97 -3.94
N ILE A 166 0.92 3.65 -4.04
CA ILE A 166 0.18 2.83 -3.08
C ILE A 166 1.22 2.31 -2.09
N ILE A 167 1.42 3.02 -0.99
CA ILE A 167 2.25 2.55 0.14
C ILE A 167 1.34 1.68 1.02
N PRO A 168 1.68 0.41 1.29
CA PRO A 168 0.99 -0.37 2.32
C PRO A 168 1.07 0.39 3.64
N LYS A 169 -0.07 0.60 4.30
CA LYS A 169 -0.19 1.44 5.50
C LYS A 169 0.88 1.06 6.55
N GLU A 170 1.89 1.92 6.73
CA GLU A 170 2.94 1.71 7.73
C GLU A 170 2.34 1.72 9.15
N ILE A 171 2.78 0.76 9.97
CA ILE A 171 2.48 0.71 11.40
C ILE A 171 3.24 1.85 12.07
N GLY A 172 2.51 2.84 12.59
CA GLY A 172 3.09 3.91 13.40
C GLY A 172 3.31 3.47 14.85
N PHE A 173 4.34 4.01 15.51
CA PHE A 173 4.58 3.80 16.93
C PHE A 173 4.54 5.12 17.69
N LYS A 174 3.88 5.11 18.85
CA LYS A 174 4.06 6.15 19.87
C LYS A 174 4.82 5.57 21.06
N VAL A 175 5.67 6.40 21.66
CA VAL A 175 6.34 6.09 22.92
C VAL A 175 5.75 6.99 23.99
N GLU A 176 5.00 6.41 24.92
CA GLU A 176 4.52 7.08 26.12
C GLU A 176 5.11 6.39 27.35
N ASN A 177 5.70 7.16 28.26
CA ASN A 177 6.31 6.67 29.50
C ASN A 177 7.31 5.51 29.31
N GLY A 178 8.09 5.53 28.23
CA GLY A 178 9.08 4.50 27.92
C GLY A 178 8.50 3.16 27.45
N LYS A 179 7.18 3.04 27.28
CA LYS A 179 6.53 1.89 26.66
C LYS A 179 6.13 2.23 25.21
N ARG A 180 6.61 1.40 24.29
CA ARG A 180 6.22 1.44 22.88
C ARG A 180 4.81 0.87 22.77
N THR A 181 3.86 1.68 22.30
CA THR A 181 2.49 1.25 22.02
C THR A 181 2.26 1.32 20.52
N GLU A 182 1.77 0.22 19.96
CA GLU A 182 1.35 0.12 18.57
C GLU A 182 0.11 0.99 18.37
N THR A 183 0.15 1.91 17.40
CA THR A 183 -1.02 2.72 17.07
C THR A 183 -1.27 2.62 15.58
N PHE A 184 -2.45 2.15 15.22
CA PHE A 184 -2.93 2.22 13.83
C PHE A 184 -3.05 3.69 13.43
N TYR A 185 -2.58 4.04 12.24
CA TYR A 185 -2.97 5.28 11.59
C TYR A 185 -4.48 5.17 11.33
N GLN A 186 -5.30 5.80 12.19
CA GLN A 186 -6.69 6.03 11.86
C GLN A 186 -6.70 7.14 10.81
N GLU A 187 -7.36 6.90 9.67
CA GLU A 187 -7.74 8.02 8.80
C GLU A 187 -8.40 9.08 9.70
N PRO A 188 -8.00 10.36 9.58
CA PRO A 188 -8.69 11.40 10.33
C PRO A 188 -10.17 11.27 9.96
N LYS A 189 -11.01 10.92 10.95
CA LYS A 189 -12.45 10.91 10.78
C LYS A 189 -12.82 12.22 10.11
N GLN A 190 -13.56 12.15 9.00
CA GLN A 190 -14.04 13.33 8.31
C GLN A 190 -14.74 14.20 9.34
N GLU A 191 -14.11 15.31 9.69
CA GLU A 191 -14.60 16.18 10.74
C GLU A 191 -15.84 16.92 10.24
N THR A 192 -16.80 17.18 11.13
CA THR A 192 -17.97 17.98 10.74
C THR A 192 -17.55 19.43 10.49
N LEU A 193 -18.39 20.19 9.77
CA LEU A 193 -18.13 21.61 9.53
C LEU A 193 -17.95 22.39 10.84
N GLU A 194 -18.71 22.00 11.87
CA GLU A 194 -18.65 22.55 13.22
C GLU A 194 -17.33 22.19 13.92
N GLU A 195 -16.88 20.93 13.82
CA GLU A 195 -15.60 20.49 14.38
C GLU A 195 -14.40 21.22 13.75
N ALA A 196 -14.42 21.39 12.43
CA ALA A 196 -13.42 22.18 11.70
C ALA A 196 -13.43 23.65 12.13
N ALA A 197 -14.62 24.24 12.28
CA ALA A 197 -14.80 25.61 12.73
C ALA A 197 -14.32 25.82 14.17
N GLU A 198 -14.58 24.85 15.08
CA GLU A 198 -14.06 24.90 16.45
C GLU A 198 -12.54 24.83 16.49
N LYS A 199 -11.93 23.92 15.74
CA LYS A 199 -10.46 23.83 15.63
C LYS A 199 -9.86 25.13 15.11
N PHE A 200 -10.48 25.73 14.09
CA PHE A 200 -10.06 27.01 13.55
C PHE A 200 -10.15 28.13 14.59
N ALA A 201 -11.27 28.23 15.30
CA ALA A 201 -11.49 29.26 16.33
C ALA A 201 -10.49 29.13 17.50
N LYS A 202 -10.22 27.90 17.95
CA LYS A 202 -9.25 27.60 19.04
C LYS A 202 -7.79 27.84 18.63
N LYS A 203 -7.47 27.92 17.33
CA LYS A 203 -6.10 28.21 16.88
C LYS A 203 -5.62 29.62 17.28
N PHE A 204 -6.54 30.51 17.65
CA PHE A 204 -6.26 31.90 17.96
C PHE A 204 -6.45 32.27 19.44
N GLY A 205 -6.66 31.29 20.33
CA GLY A 205 -6.82 31.51 21.77
C GLY A 205 -7.35 30.27 22.52
N SER A 206 -7.32 30.29 23.86
CA SER A 206 -7.78 29.17 24.71
C SER A 206 -9.31 29.03 24.75
N GLU A 207 -10.04 30.11 24.49
CA GLU A 207 -11.50 30.13 24.42
C GLU A 207 -11.97 30.16 22.96
N ILE A 208 -13.14 29.58 22.69
CA ILE A 208 -13.73 29.59 21.35
C ILE A 208 -14.15 31.02 21.02
N ASP A 209 -13.41 31.65 20.10
CA ASP A 209 -13.83 32.90 19.50
C ASP A 209 -15.07 32.65 18.63
N SER A 210 -16.24 32.99 19.18
CA SER A 210 -17.54 32.81 18.53
C SER A 210 -17.62 33.56 17.19
N THR A 211 -16.94 34.71 17.06
CA THR A 211 -16.92 35.48 15.81
C THR A 211 -16.20 34.70 14.71
N ARG A 212 -15.04 34.11 15.03
CA ARG A 212 -14.26 33.30 14.07
C ARG A 212 -14.94 31.97 13.73
N TYR A 213 -15.56 31.34 14.72
CA TYR A 213 -16.35 30.13 14.54
C TYR A 213 -17.49 30.34 13.54
N TYR A 214 -18.33 31.35 13.76
CA TYR A 214 -19.45 31.65 12.85
C TYR A 214 -18.97 32.19 11.50
N ALA A 215 -17.88 32.95 11.44
CA ALA A 215 -17.30 33.40 10.17
C ALA A 215 -16.83 32.23 9.30
N PHE A 216 -16.22 31.20 9.91
CA PHE A 216 -15.81 29.99 9.20
C PHE A 216 -17.02 29.22 8.65
N ILE A 217 -18.04 28.97 9.48
CA ILE A 217 -19.27 28.27 9.07
C ILE A 217 -20.00 29.03 7.97
N ASN A 218 -20.18 30.35 8.14
CA ASN A 218 -20.88 31.17 7.15
C ASN A 218 -20.10 31.27 5.84
N GLY A 219 -18.77 31.36 5.90
CA GLY A 219 -17.91 31.32 4.72
C GLY A 219 -18.00 30.00 3.97
N ALA A 220 -17.99 28.88 4.67
CA ALA A 220 -18.15 27.55 4.08
C ALA A 220 -19.54 27.36 3.46
N LYS A 221 -20.62 27.78 4.13
CA LYS A 221 -21.98 27.76 3.60
C LYS A 221 -22.13 28.67 2.38
N TRP A 222 -21.55 29.86 2.42
CA TRP A 222 -21.53 30.80 1.30
C TRP A 222 -20.77 30.25 0.09
N GLN A 223 -19.66 29.53 0.32
CA GLN A 223 -18.96 28.81 -0.74
C GLN A 223 -19.85 27.71 -1.30
N GLN A 224 -20.51 26.92 -0.46
CA GLN A 224 -21.41 25.85 -0.88
C GLN A 224 -22.61 26.35 -1.72
N GLU A 225 -23.19 27.51 -1.37
CA GLU A 225 -24.26 28.15 -2.14
C GLU A 225 -23.81 28.69 -3.50
N ARG A 226 -22.51 28.93 -3.67
CA ARG A 226 -21.88 29.42 -4.91
C ARG A 226 -21.12 28.35 -5.67
N MET A 227 -21.11 27.12 -5.16
CA MET A 227 -20.59 25.99 -5.89
C MET A 227 -21.59 25.64 -6.98
N TYR A 228 -21.11 25.57 -8.22
CA TYR A 228 -21.85 24.98 -9.31
C TYR A 228 -22.28 23.57 -8.92
N SER A 229 -23.53 23.23 -9.19
CA SER A 229 -23.98 21.85 -9.17
C SER A 229 -23.11 21.02 -10.10
N VAL A 230 -23.01 19.72 -9.81
CA VAL A 230 -22.24 18.78 -10.64
C VAL A 230 -22.68 18.89 -12.11
N GLU A 231 -23.97 19.07 -12.36
CA GLU A 231 -24.55 19.22 -13.70
C GLU A 231 -24.14 20.55 -14.38
N GLU A 232 -24.10 21.66 -13.64
CA GLU A 232 -23.61 22.94 -14.15
C GLU A 232 -22.12 22.88 -14.52
N VAL A 233 -21.29 22.22 -13.69
CA VAL A 233 -19.88 22.01 -14.03
C VAL A 233 -19.73 21.09 -15.24
N GLU A 234 -20.49 20.00 -15.33
CA GLU A 234 -20.49 19.12 -16.50
C GLU A 234 -20.83 19.90 -17.77
N ASN A 235 -21.86 20.75 -17.73
CA ASN A 235 -22.27 21.57 -18.88
C ASN A 235 -21.21 22.58 -19.30
N ILE A 236 -20.59 23.29 -18.35
CA ILE A 236 -19.49 24.24 -18.62
C ILE A 236 -18.30 23.50 -19.27
N LEU A 237 -17.96 22.30 -18.78
CA LEU A 237 -16.86 21.52 -19.33
C LEU A 237 -17.18 20.97 -20.73
N ILE A 238 -18.42 20.55 -20.98
CA ILE A 238 -18.89 20.14 -22.31
C ILE A 238 -18.77 21.30 -23.30
N GLU A 239 -19.17 22.51 -22.91
CA GLU A 239 -19.08 23.72 -23.74
C GLU A 239 -17.61 24.12 -24.00
N TYR A 240 -16.75 24.06 -22.98
CA TYR A 240 -15.32 24.29 -23.11
C TYR A 240 -14.67 23.31 -24.10
N VAL A 241 -15.05 22.04 -24.03
CA VAL A 241 -14.54 21.00 -24.92
C VAL A 241 -15.02 21.22 -26.38
N LYS A 242 -16.27 21.62 -26.58
CA LYS A 242 -16.81 21.97 -27.91
C LYS A 242 -16.07 23.14 -28.55
N THR A 243 -15.70 24.14 -27.76
CA THR A 243 -14.98 25.34 -28.25
C THR A 243 -13.47 25.13 -28.37
N ASN A 244 -12.90 24.12 -27.71
CA ASN A 244 -11.47 23.80 -27.72
C ASN A 244 -11.20 22.31 -28.03
N PRO A 245 -11.43 21.86 -29.29
CA PRO A 245 -11.49 20.45 -29.66
C PRO A 245 -10.15 19.69 -29.61
N THR A 246 -9.03 20.37 -29.34
CA THR A 246 -7.70 19.73 -29.27
C THR A 246 -7.40 19.09 -27.92
N LYS A 247 -8.22 19.29 -26.87
CA LYS A 247 -7.99 18.72 -25.53
C LYS A 247 -9.22 18.12 -24.80
N PRO A 248 -10.17 17.45 -25.48
CA PRO A 248 -11.42 16.95 -24.88
C PRO A 248 -11.23 15.94 -23.75
N TYR A 249 -10.36 14.94 -23.98
CA TYR A 249 -10.23 13.76 -23.12
C TYR A 249 -9.70 14.08 -21.71
N ARG A 250 -8.84 15.08 -21.59
CA ARG A 250 -8.17 15.42 -20.32
C ARG A 250 -9.13 16.10 -19.34
N VAL A 251 -10.07 16.90 -19.86
CA VAL A 251 -11.01 17.69 -19.05
C VAL A 251 -12.13 16.79 -18.51
N VAL A 252 -12.72 15.94 -19.35
CA VAL A 252 -13.79 15.01 -18.95
C VAL A 252 -13.26 13.95 -17.98
N SER A 253 -12.08 13.38 -18.25
CA SER A 253 -11.48 12.38 -17.37
C SER A 253 -11.09 12.95 -16.00
N TRP A 254 -10.58 14.19 -15.95
CA TRP A 254 -10.27 14.89 -14.70
C TRP A 254 -11.53 15.11 -13.86
N PHE A 255 -12.62 15.57 -14.47
CA PHE A 255 -13.87 15.82 -13.75
C PHE A 255 -14.48 14.54 -13.17
N GLN A 256 -14.47 13.43 -13.93
CA GLN A 256 -14.95 12.13 -13.46
C GLN A 256 -14.13 11.54 -12.31
N GLN A 257 -12.85 11.91 -12.17
CA GLN A 257 -12.02 11.49 -11.03
C GLN A 257 -12.36 12.25 -9.74
N ILE A 258 -12.82 13.50 -9.84
CA ILE A 258 -13.21 14.31 -8.68
C ILE A 258 -14.56 13.85 -8.11
N LYS A 259 -15.50 13.44 -8.97
CA LYS A 259 -16.83 12.94 -8.57
C LYS A 259 -16.80 11.61 -7.77
N LYS A 260 -15.68 10.87 -7.81
CA LYS A 260 -15.51 9.55 -7.16
C LYS A 260 -14.82 9.60 -5.79
N LYS A 261 -14.37 10.78 -5.36
CA LYS A 261 -13.88 11.02 -4.00
C LYS A 261 -15.03 11.57 -3.16
#